data_AF-A0A6S6Y1U8-F1
#
_entry.id   AF-A0A6S6Y1U8-F1
#
_cell.length_a   1.000
_cell.length_b   1.000
_cell.length_c   1.000
_cell.angle_alpha   90.00
_cell.angle_beta   90.00
_cell.angle_gamma   90.00
#
_symmetry.space_group_name_H-M   'P 1'
#
loop_
_entity.id
_entity.type
_entity.pdbx_description
1 polymer ?
#
loop_
_entity_poly.entity_id
_entity_poly.type
_entity_poly.pdbx_seq_one_letter_code
_entity_poly.pdbx_strand_id
1 'polypeptide(L)'
;MRWLETGEIQEGASGLPSSLVQQAMQDWINRQVGQLQHFAFEALIAASPEALSYGSLFPEASEKDDQWYWALQSEQVAWLSMKDRLTRIEAACPGLGETALYWLHRASGRTLYVLTPETARHLCEYIHWQGSCNQADWLEEMTAMGMTDEDLGESISPDWFDGHFPAWVINPKSVLDEAVLTGLAEAGGEAALLATTLLDIERLEADGGRLPGLEGLDVECVYFGAYLKWDAEDPVERVFDDFIEYANCACDGYTDLYGAEAMPLDPEGFYVWQCKTGLGLQLVSALDRLVGLIAEPV
;
A
#
# COMPACT_ATOMS: atom_id res chain seq x y z
N MET A 1 -17.78 -24.35 -10.90
CA MET A 1 -16.93 -23.85 -9.80
C MET A 1 -15.50 -23.80 -10.30
N ARG A 2 -15.00 -22.63 -10.74
CA ARG A 2 -13.63 -22.49 -11.31
C ARG A 2 -12.53 -22.93 -10.35
N TRP A 3 -12.76 -22.73 -9.06
CA TRP A 3 -11.91 -23.24 -7.98
C TRP A 3 -11.76 -24.77 -7.95
N LEU A 4 -12.68 -25.55 -8.53
CA LEU A 4 -12.47 -27.00 -8.76
C LEU A 4 -11.42 -27.24 -9.85
N GLU A 5 -11.43 -26.43 -10.92
CA GLU A 5 -10.53 -26.57 -12.07
C GLU A 5 -9.09 -26.20 -11.71
N THR A 6 -8.91 -25.30 -10.74
CA THR A 6 -7.61 -24.93 -10.17
C THR A 6 -7.13 -25.90 -9.08
N GLY A 7 -7.96 -26.89 -8.70
CA GLY A 7 -7.65 -27.87 -7.66
C GLY A 7 -7.77 -27.35 -6.22
N GLU A 8 -8.32 -26.14 -6.05
CA GLU A 8 -8.48 -25.49 -4.73
C GLU A 8 -9.70 -26.01 -3.98
N ILE A 9 -10.71 -26.50 -4.71
CA ILE A 9 -11.82 -27.31 -4.16
C ILE A 9 -11.62 -28.75 -4.61
N GLN A 10 -11.68 -29.70 -3.68
CA GLN A 10 -11.62 -31.13 -3.96
C GLN A 10 -12.92 -31.66 -4.58
N GLU A 11 -12.83 -32.60 -5.52
CA GLU A 11 -14.01 -33.31 -6.04
C GLU A 11 -14.72 -34.06 -4.90
N GLY A 12 -16.00 -33.74 -4.67
CA GLY A 12 -16.80 -34.34 -3.59
C GLY A 12 -16.78 -33.58 -2.26
N ALA A 13 -16.23 -32.36 -2.21
CA ALA A 13 -16.32 -31.50 -1.04
C ALA A 13 -17.79 -31.25 -0.63
N SER A 14 -18.10 -31.48 0.65
CA SER A 14 -19.44 -31.29 1.22
C SER A 14 -19.55 -29.94 1.92
N GLY A 15 -20.52 -29.11 1.52
CA GLY A 15 -20.75 -27.79 2.11
C GLY A 15 -21.66 -26.94 1.24
N LEU A 16 -21.99 -25.73 1.70
CA LEU A 16 -22.62 -24.74 0.81
C LEU A 16 -21.59 -24.29 -0.23
N PRO A 17 -21.97 -24.12 -1.51
CA PRO A 17 -21.04 -23.65 -2.55
C PRO A 17 -20.31 -22.36 -2.16
N SER A 18 -21.00 -21.47 -1.43
CA SER A 18 -20.43 -20.22 -0.96
C SER A 18 -19.28 -20.41 0.02
N SER A 19 -19.47 -21.26 1.03
CA SER A 19 -18.41 -21.57 2.01
C SER A 19 -17.21 -22.26 1.37
N LEU A 20 -17.44 -23.07 0.33
CA LEU A 20 -16.35 -23.73 -0.39
C LEU A 20 -15.49 -22.76 -1.20
N VAL A 21 -16.12 -21.78 -1.86
CA VAL A 21 -15.42 -20.72 -2.59
C VAL A 21 -14.64 -19.82 -1.64
N GLN A 22 -15.26 -19.40 -0.54
CA GLN A 22 -14.60 -18.57 0.48
C GLN A 22 -13.36 -19.26 1.05
N GLN A 23 -13.48 -20.53 1.44
CA GLN A 23 -12.36 -21.31 1.96
C GLN A 23 -11.24 -21.49 0.92
N ALA A 24 -11.59 -21.88 -0.31
CA ALA A 24 -10.62 -22.10 -1.38
C ALA A 24 -9.81 -20.83 -1.69
N MET A 25 -10.47 -19.68 -1.72
CA MET A 25 -9.81 -18.41 -1.96
C MET A 25 -8.95 -17.97 -0.77
N GLN A 26 -9.41 -18.16 0.48
CA GLN A 26 -8.58 -17.88 1.66
C GLN A 26 -7.31 -18.75 1.69
N ASP A 27 -7.44 -20.05 1.41
CA ASP A 27 -6.30 -20.97 1.37
C ASP A 27 -5.33 -20.64 0.24
N TRP A 28 -5.87 -20.20 -0.91
CA TRP A 28 -5.07 -19.72 -2.02
C TRP A 28 -4.33 -18.43 -1.66
N ILE A 29 -5.00 -17.43 -1.08
CA ILE A 29 -4.39 -16.17 -0.62
C ILE A 29 -3.27 -16.45 0.36
N ASN A 30 -3.54 -17.24 1.40
CA ASN A 30 -2.57 -17.59 2.44
C ASN A 30 -1.32 -18.27 1.86
N ARG A 31 -1.48 -19.09 0.80
CA ARG A 31 -0.35 -19.74 0.13
C ARG A 31 0.47 -18.77 -0.71
N GLN A 32 -0.17 -17.84 -1.41
CA GLN A 32 0.53 -16.85 -2.24
C GLN A 32 1.29 -15.85 -1.38
N VAL A 33 0.65 -15.37 -0.30
CA VAL A 33 1.20 -14.32 0.55
C VAL A 33 2.15 -14.85 1.64
N GLY A 34 1.97 -16.12 2.03
CA GLY A 34 2.74 -16.71 3.12
C GLY A 34 2.46 -16.02 4.47
N GLN A 35 3.48 -15.94 5.32
CA GLN A 35 3.36 -15.32 6.64
C GLN A 35 3.93 -13.89 6.59
N LEU A 36 3.04 -12.90 6.68
CA LEU A 36 3.40 -11.49 6.79
C LEU A 36 3.82 -11.12 8.22
N GLN A 37 4.71 -10.14 8.36
CA GLN A 37 5.17 -9.63 9.67
C GLN A 37 4.85 -8.15 9.88
N HIS A 38 4.72 -7.39 8.79
CA HIS A 38 4.63 -5.93 8.79
C HIS A 38 3.38 -5.42 8.07
N PHE A 39 2.83 -6.21 7.14
CA PHE A 39 1.52 -5.99 6.53
C PHE A 39 0.46 -6.89 7.17
N ALA A 40 -0.78 -6.40 7.22
CA ALA A 40 -1.94 -7.18 7.63
C ALA A 40 -3.18 -6.72 6.85
N PHE A 41 -4.04 -7.66 6.51
CA PHE A 41 -5.31 -7.41 5.84
C PHE A 41 -6.26 -8.61 6.01
N GLU A 42 -7.56 -8.34 6.01
CA GLU A 42 -8.60 -9.35 5.92
C GLU A 42 -9.12 -9.45 4.49
N ALA A 43 -9.25 -10.66 3.96
CA ALA A 43 -9.85 -10.91 2.65
C ALA A 43 -11.33 -11.25 2.82
N LEU A 44 -12.20 -10.34 2.40
CA LEU A 44 -13.65 -10.52 2.43
C LEU A 44 -14.12 -11.09 1.10
N ILE A 45 -14.99 -12.10 1.12
CA ILE A 45 -15.47 -12.79 -0.09
C ILE A 45 -16.97 -13.00 0.02
N ALA A 46 -17.71 -12.56 -1.00
CA ALA A 46 -19.17 -12.63 -0.98
C ALA A 46 -19.77 -12.90 -2.36
N ALA A 47 -20.98 -13.45 -2.38
CA ALA A 47 -21.76 -13.64 -3.60
C ALA A 47 -22.62 -12.43 -3.98
N SER A 48 -22.55 -11.35 -3.20
CA SER A 48 -23.15 -10.06 -3.54
C SER A 48 -22.38 -8.91 -2.87
N PRO A 49 -22.41 -7.69 -3.43
CA PRO A 49 -21.79 -6.51 -2.83
C PRO A 49 -22.37 -6.13 -1.47
N GLU A 50 -23.68 -6.30 -1.28
CA GLU A 50 -24.37 -5.98 -0.03
C GLU A 50 -23.90 -6.88 1.11
N ALA A 51 -23.54 -8.13 0.79
CA ALA A 51 -22.99 -9.07 1.76
C ALA A 51 -21.56 -8.71 2.20
N LEU A 52 -20.85 -7.84 1.49
CA LEU A 52 -19.62 -7.22 1.98
C LEU A 52 -19.91 -6.07 2.96
N SER A 53 -21.16 -5.66 3.16
CA SER A 53 -21.55 -4.43 3.89
C SER A 53 -21.09 -3.13 3.23
N TYR A 54 -20.64 -3.19 1.97
CA TYR A 54 -20.17 -2.06 1.16
C TYR A 54 -20.85 -2.01 -0.22
N GLY A 55 -22.11 -2.44 -0.31
CA GLY A 55 -22.82 -2.52 -1.60
C GLY A 55 -22.91 -1.21 -2.38
N SER A 56 -22.81 -0.06 -1.70
CA SER A 56 -22.70 1.27 -2.33
C SER A 56 -21.45 1.45 -3.18
N LEU A 57 -20.39 0.69 -2.92
CA LEU A 57 -19.14 0.69 -3.71
C LEU A 57 -19.28 -0.06 -5.04
N PHE A 58 -20.40 -0.73 -5.28
CA PHE A 58 -20.65 -1.44 -6.53
C PHE A 58 -21.97 -0.98 -7.16
N PRO A 59 -22.10 0.30 -7.56
CA PRO A 59 -23.38 0.87 -8.00
C PRO A 59 -23.92 0.25 -9.30
N GLU A 60 -23.07 -0.40 -10.10
CA GLU A 60 -23.46 -1.10 -11.33
C GLU A 60 -23.77 -2.59 -11.12
N ALA A 61 -23.54 -3.15 -9.93
CA ALA A 61 -23.87 -4.55 -9.66
C ALA A 61 -25.40 -4.73 -9.67
N SER A 62 -25.91 -5.56 -10.58
CA SER A 62 -27.34 -5.87 -10.56
C SER A 62 -27.59 -6.97 -9.52
N GLU A 63 -28.75 -6.94 -8.85
CA GLU A 63 -29.22 -8.04 -7.97
C GLU A 63 -29.29 -9.42 -8.68
N LYS A 64 -29.06 -9.46 -10.00
CA LYS A 64 -29.11 -10.65 -10.84
C LYS A 64 -27.74 -11.16 -11.28
N ASP A 65 -26.65 -10.52 -10.86
CA ASP A 65 -25.32 -10.98 -11.19
C ASP A 65 -24.93 -12.16 -10.29
N ASP A 66 -24.88 -13.36 -10.88
CA ASP A 66 -24.29 -14.57 -10.28
C ASP A 66 -22.75 -14.42 -10.18
N GLN A 67 -22.27 -13.33 -9.59
CA GLN A 67 -20.87 -12.94 -9.49
C GLN A 67 -20.34 -13.02 -8.06
N TRP A 68 -19.07 -13.39 -7.94
CA TRP A 68 -18.35 -13.35 -6.67
C TRP A 68 -17.59 -12.04 -6.57
N TYR A 69 -17.63 -11.43 -5.40
CA TYR A 69 -16.91 -10.21 -5.07
C TYR A 69 -15.88 -10.52 -4.02
N TRP A 70 -14.78 -9.79 -4.05
CA TRP A 70 -13.80 -9.82 -2.99
C TRP A 70 -13.30 -8.42 -2.68
N ALA A 71 -12.96 -8.22 -1.41
CA ALA A 71 -12.41 -6.97 -0.92
C ALA A 71 -11.26 -7.25 0.04
N LEU A 72 -10.38 -6.27 0.16
CA LEU A 72 -9.27 -6.27 1.10
C LEU A 72 -9.57 -5.21 2.15
N GLN A 73 -9.76 -5.63 3.39
CA GLN A 73 -9.99 -4.74 4.52
C GLN A 73 -8.70 -4.54 5.29
N SER A 74 -8.49 -3.32 5.76
CA SER A 74 -7.35 -2.95 6.58
C SER A 74 -7.36 -3.63 7.95
N GLU A 75 -6.16 -3.93 8.43
CA GLU A 75 -5.93 -4.38 9.80
C GLU A 75 -4.89 -3.48 10.47
N GLN A 76 -4.86 -3.51 11.81
CA GLN A 76 -3.87 -2.75 12.57
C GLN A 76 -2.49 -3.36 12.43
N VAL A 77 -1.50 -2.52 12.12
CA VAL A 77 -0.08 -2.89 12.09
C VAL A 77 0.75 -1.90 12.91
N ALA A 78 1.95 -2.32 13.30
CA ALA A 78 2.81 -1.52 14.15
C ALA A 78 3.55 -0.42 13.35
N TRP A 79 3.88 0.67 14.06
CA TRP A 79 4.80 1.69 13.56
C TRP A 79 6.24 1.18 13.56
N LEU A 80 6.98 1.49 12.50
CA LEU A 80 8.40 1.14 12.35
C LEU A 80 9.23 2.39 12.02
N SER A 81 10.47 2.44 12.51
CA SER A 81 11.45 3.48 12.20
C SER A 81 12.45 3.01 11.14
N MET A 82 12.77 3.87 10.18
CA MET A 82 13.66 3.55 9.06
C MET A 82 15.09 4.12 9.20
N LYS A 83 15.28 5.18 10.00
CA LYS A 83 16.52 5.98 10.02
C LYS A 83 17.79 5.16 10.23
N ASP A 84 17.84 4.33 11.27
CA ASP A 84 19.07 3.62 11.63
C ASP A 84 19.47 2.58 10.58
N ARG A 85 18.49 1.84 10.03
CA ARG A 85 18.72 0.83 9.00
C ARG A 85 19.08 1.44 7.67
N LEU A 86 18.31 2.42 7.20
CA LEU A 86 18.60 3.08 5.95
C LEU A 86 19.92 3.86 6.01
N THR A 87 20.25 4.49 7.14
CA THR A 87 21.56 5.15 7.30
C THR A 87 22.71 4.14 7.19
N ARG A 88 22.56 2.95 7.78
CA ARG A 88 23.56 1.87 7.67
C ARG A 88 23.66 1.34 6.24
N ILE A 89 22.54 1.13 5.57
CA ILE A 89 22.47 0.68 4.18
C ILE A 89 23.16 1.68 3.27
N GLU A 90 22.81 2.96 3.36
CA GLU A 90 23.41 4.04 2.55
C GLU A 90 24.91 4.22 2.83
N ALA A 91 25.35 4.03 4.08
CA ALA A 91 26.78 4.07 4.41
C ALA A 91 27.57 2.89 3.80
N ALA A 92 26.94 1.71 3.68
CA ALA A 92 27.57 0.52 3.13
C ALA A 92 27.50 0.47 1.59
N CYS A 93 26.38 0.89 1.01
CA CYS A 93 26.11 0.92 -0.42
C CYS A 93 25.27 2.16 -0.77
N PRO A 94 25.92 3.28 -1.13
CA PRO A 94 25.22 4.52 -1.45
C PRO A 94 24.20 4.34 -2.59
N GLY A 95 23.00 4.87 -2.39
CA GLY A 95 21.86 4.80 -3.30
C GLY A 95 20.98 3.57 -3.15
N LEU A 96 21.38 2.55 -2.38
CA LEU A 96 20.59 1.33 -2.21
C LEU A 96 19.34 1.55 -1.34
N GLY A 97 19.45 2.35 -0.29
CA GLY A 97 18.34 2.73 0.57
C GLY A 97 17.36 3.67 -0.13
N GLU A 98 17.84 4.63 -0.91
CA GLU A 98 16.98 5.49 -1.74
C GLU A 98 16.23 4.67 -2.80
N THR A 99 16.93 3.75 -3.48
CA THR A 99 16.31 2.82 -4.44
C THR A 99 15.27 1.92 -3.77
N ALA A 100 15.51 1.52 -2.52
CA ALA A 100 14.56 0.74 -1.74
C ALA A 100 13.27 1.51 -1.43
N LEU A 101 13.38 2.79 -1.01
CA LEU A 101 12.21 3.64 -0.78
C LEU A 101 11.43 3.89 -2.07
N TYR A 102 12.12 4.11 -3.19
CA TYR A 102 11.49 4.28 -4.49
C TYR A 102 10.61 3.07 -4.86
N TRP A 103 11.16 1.86 -4.75
CA TRP A 103 10.42 0.64 -5.08
C TRP A 103 9.31 0.35 -4.08
N LEU A 104 9.51 0.64 -2.78
CA LEU A 104 8.47 0.54 -1.78
C LEU A 104 7.26 1.42 -2.14
N HIS A 105 7.48 2.70 -2.42
CA HIS A 105 6.41 3.63 -2.80
C HIS A 105 5.71 3.17 -4.09
N ARG A 106 6.49 2.93 -5.15
CA ARG A 106 5.98 2.54 -6.47
C ARG A 106 5.15 1.25 -6.43
N ALA A 107 5.65 0.21 -5.78
CA ALA A 107 4.99 -1.10 -5.79
C ALA A 107 3.85 -1.21 -4.77
N SER A 108 3.95 -0.53 -3.63
CA SER A 108 2.85 -0.47 -2.66
C SER A 108 1.62 0.22 -3.23
N GLY A 109 1.78 1.23 -4.10
CA GLY A 109 0.68 1.89 -4.79
C GLY A 109 -0.14 0.99 -5.74
N ARG A 110 0.34 -0.23 -6.04
CA ARG A 110 -0.41 -1.25 -6.81
C ARG A 110 -1.02 -2.34 -5.94
N THR A 111 -0.75 -2.31 -4.64
CA THR A 111 -1.14 -3.34 -3.69
C THR A 111 -1.72 -2.70 -2.43
N LEU A 112 -1.02 -2.79 -1.30
CA LEU A 112 -1.40 -2.17 -0.05
C LEU A 112 -0.48 -0.97 0.17
N TYR A 113 -1.03 0.24 0.06
CA TYR A 113 -0.23 1.45 0.06
C TYR A 113 0.44 1.67 1.42
N VAL A 114 1.69 2.14 1.43
CA VAL A 114 2.48 2.28 2.66
C VAL A 114 2.55 3.75 3.06
N LEU A 115 2.32 4.04 4.34
CA LEU A 115 2.58 5.37 4.88
C LEU A 115 4.09 5.52 5.10
N THR A 116 4.67 6.49 4.42
CA THR A 116 6.08 6.90 4.50
C THR A 116 6.14 8.42 4.65
N PRO A 117 7.29 9.03 4.92
CA PRO A 117 7.44 10.48 4.87
C PRO A 117 7.02 11.10 3.53
N GLU A 118 7.29 10.44 2.39
CA GLU A 118 6.80 10.87 1.07
C GLU A 118 5.26 10.85 1.01
N THR A 119 4.65 9.75 1.44
CA THR A 119 3.18 9.62 1.48
C THR A 119 2.54 10.66 2.41
N ALA A 120 3.13 10.88 3.59
CA ALA A 120 2.68 11.88 4.54
C ALA A 120 2.82 13.30 3.99
N ARG A 121 3.84 13.57 3.17
CA ARG A 121 3.95 14.84 2.44
C ARG A 121 2.77 15.07 1.50
N HIS A 122 2.34 14.04 0.77
CA HIS A 122 1.13 14.13 -0.06
C HIS A 122 -0.13 14.37 0.79
N LEU A 123 -0.22 13.78 1.99
CA LEU A 123 -1.29 14.10 2.93
C LEU A 123 -1.22 15.57 3.38
N CYS A 124 -0.03 16.12 3.64
CA CYS A 124 0.10 17.55 3.92
C CYS A 124 -0.36 18.43 2.76
N GLU A 125 0.00 18.08 1.52
CA GLU A 125 -0.50 18.77 0.32
C GLU A 125 -2.03 18.80 0.31
N TYR A 126 -2.66 17.67 0.65
CA TYR A 126 -4.10 17.51 0.66
C TYR A 126 -4.79 18.27 1.81
N ILE A 127 -4.34 18.11 3.07
CA ILE A 127 -5.08 18.58 4.25
C ILE A 127 -4.57 19.90 4.84
N HIS A 128 -3.27 20.22 4.66
CA HIS A 128 -2.65 21.41 5.27
C HIS A 128 -2.28 22.48 4.25
N TRP A 129 -1.97 22.12 3.01
CA TRP A 129 -1.38 23.05 2.04
C TRP A 129 -2.32 23.48 0.91
N GLN A 130 -3.60 23.09 0.96
CA GLN A 130 -4.61 23.42 -0.06
C GLN A 130 -4.16 23.05 -1.48
N GLY A 131 -3.44 21.94 -1.62
CA GLY A 131 -2.88 21.49 -2.90
C GLY A 131 -1.60 22.20 -3.35
N SER A 132 -1.06 23.13 -2.58
CA SER A 132 0.26 23.72 -2.84
C SER A 132 1.37 22.70 -2.54
N CYS A 133 2.38 22.64 -3.40
CA CYS A 133 3.49 21.69 -3.28
C CYS A 133 4.82 22.34 -2.83
N ASN A 134 4.84 23.65 -2.59
CA ASN A 134 6.02 24.40 -2.15
C ASN A 134 5.67 25.57 -1.22
N GLN A 135 6.67 26.05 -0.47
CA GLN A 135 6.51 27.08 0.54
C GLN A 135 5.99 28.41 0.00
N ALA A 136 6.43 28.82 -1.19
CA ALA A 136 6.08 30.12 -1.76
C ALA A 136 4.60 30.17 -2.13
N ASP A 137 4.11 29.15 -2.85
CA ASP A 137 2.70 29.04 -3.24
C ASP A 137 1.80 28.87 -2.01
N TRP A 138 2.24 28.05 -1.03
CA TRP A 138 1.52 27.87 0.22
C TRP A 138 1.37 29.20 1.00
N LEU A 139 2.45 29.98 1.14
CA LEU A 139 2.40 31.28 1.81
C LEU A 139 1.46 32.26 1.10
N GLU A 140 1.48 32.29 -0.23
CA GLU A 140 0.59 33.14 -1.02
C GLU A 140 -0.88 32.77 -0.77
N GLU A 141 -1.22 31.48 -0.88
CA GLU A 141 -2.58 30.98 -0.69
C GLU A 141 -3.08 31.23 0.75
N MET A 142 -2.28 30.88 1.75
CA MET A 142 -2.66 31.04 3.16
C MET A 142 -2.83 32.52 3.55
N THR A 143 -1.97 33.40 3.03
CA THR A 143 -2.12 34.84 3.22
C THR A 143 -3.38 35.36 2.52
N ALA A 144 -3.69 34.88 1.32
CA ALA A 144 -4.91 35.26 0.59
C ALA A 144 -6.18 34.78 1.31
N MET A 145 -6.11 33.65 2.02
CA MET A 145 -7.17 33.16 2.91
C MET A 145 -7.28 33.93 4.23
N GLY A 146 -6.38 34.88 4.49
CA GLY A 146 -6.44 35.79 5.63
C GLY A 146 -5.78 35.26 6.90
N MET A 147 -4.92 34.25 6.82
CA MET A 147 -4.13 33.79 7.96
C MET A 147 -3.16 34.88 8.43
N THR A 148 -3.01 35.00 9.75
CA THR A 148 -2.04 35.93 10.35
C THR A 148 -0.65 35.30 10.43
N ASP A 149 0.38 36.13 10.67
CA ASP A 149 1.74 35.63 10.89
C ASP A 149 1.84 34.63 12.08
N GLU A 150 0.96 34.77 13.09
CA GLU A 150 0.86 33.86 14.23
C GLU A 150 0.30 32.50 13.77
N ASP A 151 -0.81 32.50 13.02
CA ASP A 151 -1.42 31.28 12.49
C ASP A 151 -0.46 30.53 11.54
N LEU A 152 0.27 31.26 10.70
CA LEU A 152 1.29 30.70 9.80
C LEU A 152 2.44 30.06 10.57
N GLY A 153 2.81 30.62 11.73
CA GLY A 153 3.88 30.11 12.59
C GLY A 153 3.53 28.80 13.32
N GLU A 154 2.25 28.53 13.55
CA GLU A 154 1.76 27.29 14.19
C GLU A 154 1.39 26.19 13.20
N SER A 155 1.32 26.52 11.90
CA SER A 155 0.89 25.61 10.85
C SER A 155 1.99 24.63 10.41
N ILE A 156 1.57 23.45 9.95
CA ILE A 156 2.46 22.52 9.23
C ILE A 156 2.69 23.10 7.83
N SER A 157 3.83 23.77 7.63
CA SER A 157 4.23 24.33 6.34
C SER A 157 5.13 23.38 5.54
N PRO A 158 5.24 23.56 4.21
CA PRO A 158 6.16 22.77 3.37
C PRO A 158 7.59 22.73 3.89
N ASP A 159 8.20 23.89 4.17
CA ASP A 159 9.59 23.95 4.64
C ASP A 159 9.76 23.34 6.04
N TRP A 160 8.75 23.50 6.90
CA TRP A 160 8.78 22.88 8.24
C TRP A 160 8.75 21.36 8.14
N PHE A 161 7.83 20.80 7.34
CA PHE A 161 7.70 19.35 7.19
C PHE A 161 8.95 18.76 6.52
N ASP A 162 9.32 19.28 5.34
CA ASP A 162 10.46 18.77 4.55
C ASP A 162 11.79 18.90 5.32
N GLY A 163 11.92 19.91 6.19
CA GLY A 163 13.09 20.12 7.05
C GLY A 163 13.38 19.01 8.07
N HIS A 164 12.44 18.11 8.35
CA HIS A 164 12.65 16.97 9.26
C HIS A 164 13.36 15.78 8.59
N PHE A 165 13.47 15.78 7.26
CA PHE A 165 13.87 14.60 6.51
C PHE A 165 15.03 14.89 5.55
N PRO A 166 15.89 13.90 5.27
CA PRO A 166 16.75 13.97 4.09
C PRO A 166 15.91 14.05 2.81
N ALA A 167 16.34 14.85 1.84
CA ALA A 167 15.57 15.04 0.59
C ALA A 167 15.26 13.73 -0.15
N TRP A 168 16.16 12.75 -0.09
CA TRP A 168 15.98 11.44 -0.73
C TRP A 168 14.95 10.54 -0.03
N VAL A 169 14.56 10.86 1.21
CA VAL A 169 13.49 10.16 1.93
C VAL A 169 12.11 10.70 1.53
N ILE A 170 12.04 11.99 1.21
CA ILE A 170 10.81 12.67 0.77
C ILE A 170 10.53 12.49 -0.72
N ASN A 171 11.57 12.37 -1.53
CA ASN A 171 11.45 12.20 -2.98
C ASN A 171 12.47 11.16 -3.45
N PRO A 172 12.26 9.88 -3.11
CA PRO A 172 13.18 8.81 -3.43
C PRO A 172 13.25 8.52 -4.93
N LYS A 173 14.42 8.12 -5.41
CA LYS A 173 14.67 7.77 -6.80
C LYS A 173 15.25 6.36 -6.92
N SER A 174 14.99 5.72 -8.05
CA SER A 174 15.75 4.52 -8.44
C SER A 174 17.16 4.93 -8.88
N VAL A 175 18.08 5.01 -7.92
CA VAL A 175 19.47 5.42 -8.16
C VAL A 175 20.29 4.28 -8.75
N LEU A 176 20.03 3.05 -8.31
CA LEU A 176 20.69 1.84 -8.77
C LEU A 176 19.83 1.13 -9.82
N ASP A 177 20.43 0.77 -10.94
CA ASP A 177 19.77 0.01 -12.00
C ASP A 177 19.80 -1.52 -11.74
N GLU A 178 19.03 -2.26 -12.55
CA GLU A 178 18.93 -3.72 -12.48
C GLU A 178 20.30 -4.42 -12.56
N ALA A 179 21.23 -3.89 -13.35
CA ALA A 179 22.56 -4.49 -13.53
C ALA A 179 23.40 -4.35 -12.26
N VAL A 180 23.36 -3.19 -11.60
CA VAL A 180 24.03 -2.97 -10.32
C VAL A 180 23.38 -3.82 -9.23
N LEU A 181 22.05 -3.86 -9.15
CA LEU A 181 21.33 -4.69 -8.17
C LEU A 181 21.67 -6.18 -8.35
N THR A 182 21.73 -6.67 -9.58
CA THR A 182 22.14 -8.06 -9.88
C THR A 182 23.55 -8.33 -9.40
N GLY A 183 24.49 -7.42 -9.67
CA GLY A 183 25.87 -7.54 -9.18
C GLY A 183 25.96 -7.57 -7.64
N LEU A 184 25.15 -6.77 -6.94
CA LEU A 184 25.07 -6.78 -5.48
C LEU A 184 24.48 -8.08 -4.93
N ALA A 185 23.45 -8.61 -5.57
CA ALA A 185 22.84 -9.89 -5.20
C ALA A 185 23.84 -11.05 -5.35
N GLU A 186 24.60 -11.10 -6.45
CA GLU A 186 25.60 -12.15 -6.72
C GLU A 186 26.85 -12.04 -5.83
N ALA A 187 27.28 -10.83 -5.48
CA ALA A 187 28.44 -10.61 -4.64
C ALA A 187 28.27 -11.14 -3.20
N GLY A 188 27.03 -11.29 -2.73
CA GLY A 188 26.71 -11.69 -1.37
C GLY A 188 26.95 -10.57 -0.33
N GLY A 189 26.80 -10.91 0.95
CA GLY A 189 26.96 -9.96 2.06
C GLY A 189 25.66 -9.26 2.47
N GLU A 190 25.78 -8.16 3.22
CA GLU A 190 24.64 -7.47 3.85
C GLU A 190 23.68 -6.84 2.82
N ALA A 191 24.19 -6.33 1.70
CA ALA A 191 23.39 -5.70 0.66
C ALA A 191 22.66 -6.70 -0.27
N ALA A 192 23.13 -7.95 -0.33
CA ALA A 192 22.65 -8.93 -1.31
C ALA A 192 21.17 -9.28 -1.14
N LEU A 193 20.72 -9.42 0.11
CA LEU A 193 19.32 -9.76 0.41
C LEU A 193 18.37 -8.62 0.03
N LEU A 194 18.78 -7.37 0.28
CA LEU A 194 18.02 -6.19 -0.12
C LEU A 194 17.97 -6.08 -1.65
N ALA A 195 19.10 -6.18 -2.33
CA ALA A 195 19.16 -6.13 -3.79
C ALA A 195 18.31 -7.23 -4.45
N THR A 196 18.36 -8.46 -3.92
CA THR A 196 17.50 -9.57 -4.39
C THR A 196 16.01 -9.26 -4.21
N THR A 197 15.64 -8.68 -3.06
CA THR A 197 14.26 -8.31 -2.77
C THR A 197 13.76 -7.21 -3.71
N LEU A 198 14.61 -6.23 -4.03
CA LEU A 198 14.26 -5.16 -4.98
C LEU A 198 14.08 -5.70 -6.42
N LEU A 199 14.96 -6.60 -6.87
CA LEU A 199 14.81 -7.28 -8.17
C LEU A 199 13.53 -8.12 -8.25
N ASP A 200 13.17 -8.80 -7.16
CA ASP A 200 11.91 -9.54 -7.08
C ASP A 200 10.69 -8.60 -7.19
N ILE A 201 10.73 -7.45 -6.51
CA ILE A 201 9.67 -6.43 -6.57
C ILE A 201 9.56 -5.86 -7.99
N GLU A 202 10.69 -5.48 -8.61
CA GLU A 202 10.75 -4.96 -9.97
C GLU A 202 10.15 -5.94 -10.97
N ARG A 203 10.52 -7.23 -10.89
CA ARG A 203 9.95 -8.28 -11.74
C ARG A 203 8.44 -8.43 -11.53
N LEU A 204 8.00 -8.56 -10.27
CA LEU A 204 6.58 -8.76 -9.95
C LEU A 204 5.71 -7.57 -10.40
N GLU A 205 6.23 -6.34 -10.33
CA GLU A 205 5.58 -5.14 -10.86
C GLU A 205 5.50 -5.19 -12.39
N ALA A 206 6.61 -5.49 -13.06
CA ALA A 206 6.69 -5.59 -14.52
C ALA A 206 5.78 -6.69 -15.09
N ASP A 207 5.65 -7.82 -14.38
CA ASP A 207 4.74 -8.91 -14.72
C ASP A 207 3.25 -8.57 -14.47
N GLY A 208 2.98 -7.39 -13.91
CA GLY A 208 1.63 -6.84 -13.75
C GLY A 208 0.95 -7.20 -12.44
N GLY A 209 1.72 -7.58 -11.41
CA GLY A 209 1.22 -7.81 -10.06
C GLY A 209 0.44 -6.60 -9.55
N ARG A 210 -0.78 -6.87 -9.07
CA ARG A 210 -1.66 -5.89 -8.45
C ARG A 210 -2.71 -6.56 -7.58
N LEU A 211 -3.18 -5.83 -6.59
CA LEU A 211 -4.38 -6.16 -5.83
C LEU A 211 -5.53 -5.22 -6.28
N PRO A 212 -6.78 -5.50 -5.91
CA PRO A 212 -7.87 -4.58 -6.14
C PRO A 212 -7.56 -3.27 -5.42
N GLY A 213 -7.78 -2.15 -6.10
CA GLY A 213 -7.81 -0.82 -5.50
C GLY A 213 -9.23 -0.29 -5.39
N LEU A 214 -9.34 1.01 -5.17
CA LEU A 214 -10.61 1.74 -5.13
C LEU A 214 -10.81 2.58 -6.41
N GLU A 215 -10.08 2.31 -7.49
CA GLU A 215 -10.16 3.13 -8.70
C GLU A 215 -11.57 3.14 -9.29
N GLY A 216 -12.11 4.34 -9.52
CA GLY A 216 -13.47 4.52 -10.04
C GLY A 216 -14.56 4.48 -8.96
N LEU A 217 -14.19 4.36 -7.69
CA LEU A 217 -15.08 4.52 -6.55
C LEU A 217 -14.94 5.93 -5.98
N ASP A 218 -16.05 6.54 -5.58
CA ASP A 218 -16.07 7.86 -4.93
C ASP A 218 -15.72 7.75 -3.42
N VAL A 219 -14.74 6.92 -3.07
CA VAL A 219 -14.24 6.71 -1.70
C VAL A 219 -12.73 6.53 -1.67
N GLU A 220 -12.13 6.87 -0.53
CA GLU A 220 -10.70 6.69 -0.27
C GLU A 220 -10.45 5.82 0.97
N CYS A 221 -9.37 5.04 0.97
CA CYS A 221 -8.96 4.28 2.14
C CYS A 221 -8.29 5.19 3.16
N VAL A 222 -8.69 5.14 4.43
CA VAL A 222 -8.06 5.94 5.50
C VAL A 222 -6.84 5.26 6.14
N TYR A 223 -6.61 3.99 5.83
CA TYR A 223 -5.55 3.18 6.43
C TYR A 223 -4.50 2.77 5.42
N PHE A 224 -3.32 2.43 5.91
CA PHE A 224 -2.16 2.01 5.12
C PHE A 224 -1.76 0.57 5.47
N GLY A 225 -1.16 -0.14 4.52
CA GLY A 225 -0.71 -1.52 4.69
C GLY A 225 0.48 -1.66 5.64
N ALA A 226 1.28 -0.60 5.78
CA ALA A 226 2.35 -0.47 6.78
C ALA A 226 2.57 1.01 7.14
N TYR A 227 3.05 1.26 8.35
CA TYR A 227 3.30 2.61 8.89
C TYR A 227 4.79 2.81 9.16
N LEU A 228 5.47 3.59 8.32
CA LEU A 228 6.89 3.84 8.40
C LEU A 228 7.18 5.30 8.67
N LYS A 229 7.97 5.53 9.71
CA LYS A 229 8.51 6.84 10.07
C LYS A 229 10.02 6.86 9.89
N TRP A 230 10.58 8.02 9.58
CA TRP A 230 12.02 8.23 9.58
C TRP A 230 12.58 7.96 10.97
N ASP A 231 12.13 8.68 12.00
CA ASP A 231 12.53 8.46 13.40
C ASP A 231 11.39 8.69 14.40
N ALA A 232 11.70 8.53 15.70
CA ALA A 232 10.68 8.57 16.75
C ALA A 232 9.92 9.90 16.84
N GLU A 233 10.56 11.02 16.46
CA GLU A 233 10.09 12.39 16.70
C GLU A 233 9.64 13.09 15.41
N ASP A 234 9.61 12.39 14.28
CA ASP A 234 9.21 12.98 13.02
C ASP A 234 7.69 13.26 12.94
N PRO A 235 7.26 14.15 12.03
CA PRO A 235 5.87 14.60 11.98
C PRO A 235 4.88 13.62 11.34
N VAL A 236 5.29 12.44 10.86
CA VAL A 236 4.42 11.54 10.09
C VAL A 236 3.19 11.10 10.89
N GLU A 237 3.39 10.76 12.17
CA GLU A 237 2.30 10.31 13.05
C GLU A 237 1.28 11.43 13.30
N ARG A 238 1.74 12.68 13.47
CA ARG A 238 0.88 13.85 13.62
C ARG A 238 0.05 14.12 12.36
N VAL A 239 0.67 14.07 11.19
CA VAL A 239 -0.02 14.27 9.91
C VAL A 239 -1.06 13.17 9.67
N PHE A 240 -0.74 11.94 10.05
CA PHE A 240 -1.70 10.84 9.98
C PHE A 240 -2.88 11.01 10.93
N ASP A 241 -2.64 11.45 12.18
CA ASP A 241 -3.71 11.76 13.14
C ASP A 241 -4.64 12.87 12.61
N ASP A 242 -4.05 13.95 12.06
CA ASP A 242 -4.80 15.04 11.43
C ASP A 242 -5.62 14.55 10.22
N PHE A 243 -5.08 13.62 9.42
CA PHE A 243 -5.82 12.99 8.30
C PHE A 243 -6.99 12.13 8.79
N ILE A 244 -6.82 11.35 9.85
CA ILE A 244 -7.92 10.56 10.45
C ILE A 244 -9.02 11.48 10.98
N GLU A 245 -8.67 12.58 11.65
CA GLU A 245 -9.65 13.56 12.13
C GLU A 245 -10.38 14.24 10.95
N TYR A 246 -9.66 14.58 9.89
CA TYR A 246 -10.25 15.10 8.65
C TYR A 246 -11.26 14.11 8.06
N ALA A 247 -10.88 12.84 7.94
CA ALA A 247 -11.73 11.79 7.41
C ALA A 247 -12.99 11.58 8.25
N ASN A 248 -12.87 11.59 9.58
CA ASN A 248 -14.00 11.51 10.50
C ASN A 248 -14.97 12.70 10.36
N CYS A 249 -14.47 13.89 10.03
CA CYS A 249 -15.29 15.07 9.78
C CYS A 249 -16.02 15.05 8.42
N ALA A 250 -15.47 14.32 7.45
CA ALA A 250 -15.92 14.33 6.05
C ALA A 250 -17.04 13.31 5.72
N CYS A 251 -17.59 12.62 6.73
CA CYS A 251 -18.69 11.65 6.62
C CYS A 251 -18.44 10.48 5.65
N ASP A 252 -18.87 10.60 4.39
CA ASP A 252 -19.20 9.46 3.52
C ASP A 252 -18.13 9.17 2.43
N GLY A 253 -17.03 9.92 2.41
CA GLY A 253 -15.97 9.81 1.38
C GLY A 253 -14.86 8.80 1.69
N TYR A 254 -14.99 8.03 2.78
CA TYR A 254 -13.90 7.24 3.32
C TYR A 254 -14.31 5.80 3.66
N THR A 255 -13.36 4.88 3.54
CA THR A 255 -13.53 3.45 3.83
C THR A 255 -12.28 2.88 4.50
N ASP A 256 -12.45 1.73 5.17
CA ASP A 256 -11.38 0.90 5.70
C ASP A 256 -10.97 -0.24 4.74
N LEU A 257 -11.56 -0.28 3.52
CA LEU A 257 -11.14 -1.17 2.46
C LEU A 257 -9.95 -0.60 1.69
N TYR A 258 -8.92 -1.40 1.45
CA TYR A 258 -7.86 -1.08 0.50
C TYR A 258 -8.34 -1.16 -0.95
N GLY A 259 -9.34 -2.01 -1.21
CA GLY A 259 -9.91 -2.18 -2.53
C GLY A 259 -10.94 -3.29 -2.60
N ALA A 260 -11.74 -3.27 -3.65
CA ALA A 260 -12.78 -4.27 -3.89
C ALA A 260 -13.00 -4.49 -5.39
N GLU A 261 -13.25 -5.73 -5.80
CA GLU A 261 -13.41 -6.09 -7.22
C GLU A 261 -14.38 -7.26 -7.39
N ALA A 262 -15.08 -7.28 -8.53
CA ALA A 262 -15.86 -8.43 -8.97
C ALA A 262 -14.96 -9.46 -9.69
N MET A 263 -15.07 -10.73 -9.34
CA MET A 263 -14.35 -11.81 -10.01
C MET A 263 -14.97 -12.11 -11.39
N PRO A 264 -14.15 -12.21 -12.46
CA PRO A 264 -14.66 -12.60 -13.76
C PRO A 264 -15.26 -14.02 -13.75
N LEU A 265 -16.37 -14.19 -14.47
CA LEU A 265 -17.08 -15.48 -14.57
C LEU A 265 -16.58 -16.37 -15.71
N ASP A 266 -16.08 -15.74 -16.77
CA ASP A 266 -15.57 -16.45 -17.93
C ASP A 266 -14.18 -17.04 -17.62
N PRO A 267 -13.83 -18.19 -18.21
CA PRO A 267 -12.59 -18.89 -17.85
C PRO A 267 -11.32 -18.11 -18.18
N GLU A 268 -11.31 -17.33 -19.27
CA GLU A 268 -10.14 -16.55 -19.67
C GLU A 268 -9.93 -15.37 -18.72
N GLY A 269 -11.00 -14.62 -18.44
CA GLY A 269 -11.02 -13.54 -17.46
C GLY A 269 -10.62 -14.02 -16.07
N PHE A 270 -11.16 -15.14 -15.61
CA PHE A 270 -10.82 -15.70 -14.30
C PHE A 270 -9.35 -16.10 -14.22
N TYR A 271 -8.80 -16.73 -15.27
CA TYR A 271 -7.39 -17.10 -15.32
C TYR A 271 -6.48 -15.86 -15.28
N VAL A 272 -6.78 -14.84 -16.09
CA VAL A 272 -6.00 -13.59 -16.11
C VAL A 272 -6.08 -12.88 -14.76
N TRP A 273 -7.26 -12.80 -14.16
CA TRP A 273 -7.47 -12.26 -12.82
C TRP A 273 -6.66 -13.03 -11.78
N GLN A 274 -6.76 -14.36 -11.75
CA GLN A 274 -6.06 -15.21 -10.80
C GLN A 274 -4.53 -15.05 -10.91
N CYS A 275 -3.99 -14.98 -12.13
CA CYS A 275 -2.57 -14.74 -12.35
C CYS A 275 -2.13 -13.36 -11.82
N LYS A 276 -2.84 -12.29 -12.16
CA LYS A 276 -2.49 -10.93 -11.73
C LYS A 276 -2.59 -10.74 -10.22
N THR A 277 -3.67 -11.25 -9.63
CA THR A 277 -3.89 -11.22 -8.19
C THR A 277 -2.85 -12.07 -7.46
N GLY A 278 -2.51 -13.25 -7.99
CA GLY A 278 -1.44 -14.08 -7.44
C GLY A 278 -0.08 -13.36 -7.42
N LEU A 279 0.26 -12.67 -8.52
CA LEU A 279 1.46 -11.82 -8.57
C LEU A 279 1.37 -10.64 -7.58
N GLY A 280 0.20 -10.03 -7.41
CA GLY A 280 -0.04 -8.97 -6.42
C GLY A 280 0.17 -9.44 -4.98
N LEU A 281 -0.29 -10.64 -4.63
CA LEU A 281 -0.07 -11.23 -3.30
C LEU A 281 1.41 -11.57 -3.04
N GLN A 282 2.11 -12.07 -4.07
CA GLN A 282 3.55 -12.28 -4.01
C GLN A 282 4.31 -10.95 -3.87
N LEU A 283 3.81 -9.88 -4.51
CA LEU A 283 4.36 -8.53 -4.39
C LEU A 283 4.20 -7.98 -2.97
N VAL A 284 3.04 -8.14 -2.33
CA VAL A 284 2.87 -7.79 -0.90
C VAL A 284 3.87 -8.55 -0.02
N SER A 285 4.10 -9.83 -0.30
CA SER A 285 5.10 -10.62 0.44
C SER A 285 6.51 -10.08 0.26
N ALA A 286 6.85 -9.60 -0.93
CA ALA A 286 8.15 -9.00 -1.21
C ALA A 286 8.31 -7.63 -0.54
N LEU A 287 7.24 -6.83 -0.51
CA LEU A 287 7.18 -5.56 0.22
C LEU A 287 7.30 -5.77 1.73
N ASP A 288 6.66 -6.79 2.29
CA ASP A 288 6.79 -7.16 3.71
C ASP A 288 8.25 -7.50 4.06
N ARG A 289 8.91 -8.31 3.24
CA ARG A 289 10.35 -8.58 3.39
C ARG A 289 11.18 -7.31 3.27
N LEU A 290 10.87 -6.44 2.31
CA LEU A 290 11.57 -5.18 2.12
C LEU A 290 11.48 -4.32 3.39
N VAL A 291 10.27 -4.16 3.95
CA VAL A 291 10.05 -3.43 5.21
C VAL A 291 10.91 -4.00 6.34
N GLY A 292 10.96 -5.33 6.50
CA GLY A 292 11.79 -5.97 7.53
C GLY A 292 13.31 -5.77 7.34
N LEU A 293 13.75 -5.41 6.13
CA LEU A 293 15.15 -5.10 5.83
C LEU A 293 15.49 -3.64 6.10
N ILE A 294 14.56 -2.71 5.84
CA ILE A 294 14.80 -1.26 5.90
C ILE A 294 14.27 -0.58 7.15
N ALA A 295 13.43 -1.25 7.96
CA ALA A 295 12.79 -0.67 9.13
C ALA A 295 12.86 -1.59 10.36
N GLU A 296 12.64 -1.01 11.54
CA GLU A 296 12.59 -1.73 12.82
C GLU A 296 11.52 -1.18 13.76
N PRO A 297 11.04 -1.98 14.73
CA PRO A 297 10.06 -1.51 15.71
C PRO A 297 10.56 -0.27 16.47
N VAL A 298 9.64 0.66 16.68
CA VAL A 298 9.84 1.90 17.46
C VAL A 298 9.90 1.61 18.95
#